data_AF-A0A4Y2S6C3-F1
#
_entry.id   AF-A0A4Y2S6C3-F1
#
_cell.length_a   1.000
_cell.length_b   1.000
_cell.length_c   1.000
_cell.angle_alpha   90.00
_cell.angle_beta   90.00
_cell.angle_gamma   90.00
#
_symmetry.space_group_name_H-M   'P 1'
#
loop_
_entity.id
_entity.type
_entity.pdbx_description
1 polymer ?
#
loop_
_entity_poly.entity_id
_entity_poly.type
_entity_poly.pdbx_seq_one_letter_code
_entity_poly.pdbx_strand_id
1 'polypeptide(L)'
;MSQSHAAESSQQHEARNESNRLRIREWRQPLSYSDRNEQRGNSRLRMQMNRINQLVKLDRIAFQYNSKIEYSFHPAVVVESMNKVCTNCKALKFKNEAPGMCCLNGNVNCHH
;
A
#
# COMPACT_ATOMS: atom_id res chain seq x y z
N MET A 1 11.98 5.57 -13.84
CA MET A 1 11.95 6.80 -14.67
C MET A 1 11.73 7.99 -13.73
N SER A 2 12.78 8.69 -13.31
CA SER A 2 12.68 9.76 -12.27
C SER A 2 13.73 10.88 -12.46
N GLN A 3 14.30 11.03 -13.66
CA GLN A 3 15.37 12.01 -13.91
C GLN A 3 14.94 13.23 -14.73
N SER A 4 13.67 13.35 -15.13
CA SER A 4 13.20 14.38 -16.07
C SER A 4 12.65 15.67 -15.42
N HIS A 5 12.55 15.75 -14.09
CA HIS A 5 11.96 16.91 -13.41
C HIS A 5 12.95 18.03 -13.05
N ALA A 6 14.27 17.74 -13.03
CA ALA A 6 15.27 18.68 -12.52
C ALA A 6 15.69 19.78 -13.52
N ALA A 7 15.37 19.63 -14.81
CA ALA A 7 15.75 20.57 -15.88
C ALA A 7 14.53 21.20 -16.59
N GLU A 8 13.35 21.14 -15.97
CA GLU A 8 12.10 21.64 -16.56
C GLU A 8 12.04 23.18 -16.50
N SER A 9 11.81 23.82 -17.64
CA SER A 9 11.56 25.27 -17.70
C SER A 9 10.19 25.62 -17.10
N SER A 10 10.01 26.84 -16.56
CA SER A 10 8.71 27.30 -16.00
C SER A 10 7.54 27.10 -16.96
N GLN A 11 7.76 27.37 -18.25
CA GLN A 11 6.73 27.20 -19.28
C GLN A 11 6.37 25.73 -19.53
N GLN A 12 7.35 24.82 -19.47
CA GLN A 12 7.10 23.39 -19.60
C GLN A 12 6.36 22.85 -18.36
N HIS A 13 6.71 23.34 -17.18
CA HIS A 13 6.03 23.02 -15.94
C HIS A 13 4.56 23.46 -15.95
N GLU A 14 4.30 24.69 -16.42
CA GLU A 14 2.94 25.23 -16.58
C GLU A 14 2.13 24.43 -17.60
N ALA A 15 2.70 24.14 -18.77
CA ALA A 15 2.03 23.33 -19.80
C ALA A 15 1.72 21.92 -19.29
N ARG A 16 2.62 21.31 -18.52
CA ARG A 16 2.39 20.00 -17.89
C ARG A 16 1.29 20.06 -16.83
N ASN A 17 1.29 21.09 -16.00
CA ASN A 17 0.25 21.26 -14.98
C ASN A 17 -1.12 21.49 -15.62
N GLU A 18 -1.19 22.28 -16.70
CA GLU A 18 -2.44 22.51 -17.45
C GLU A 18 -2.92 21.24 -18.16
N SER A 19 -2.02 20.48 -18.79
CA SER A 19 -2.32 19.16 -19.37
C SER A 19 -2.85 18.17 -18.31
N ASN A 20 -2.21 18.12 -17.14
CA ASN A 20 -2.69 17.31 -16.02
C ASN A 20 -4.07 17.77 -15.52
N ARG A 21 -4.33 19.09 -15.46
CA ARG A 21 -5.65 19.63 -15.09
C ARG A 21 -6.74 19.21 -16.07
N LEU A 22 -6.49 19.32 -17.39
CA LEU A 22 -7.43 18.93 -18.43
C LEU A 22 -7.71 17.44 -18.38
N ARG A 23 -6.66 16.61 -18.25
CA ARG A 23 -6.79 15.17 -18.07
C ARG A 23 -7.62 14.84 -16.83
N ILE A 24 -7.33 15.42 -15.67
CA ILE A 24 -8.12 15.19 -14.45
C ILE A 24 -9.59 15.63 -14.64
N ARG A 25 -9.83 16.74 -15.36
CA ARG A 25 -11.19 17.20 -15.68
C ARG A 25 -11.94 16.18 -16.53
N GLU A 26 -11.30 15.65 -17.58
CA GLU A 26 -11.86 14.63 -18.46
C GLU A 26 -12.14 13.31 -17.71
N TRP A 27 -11.20 12.84 -16.89
CA TRP A 27 -11.40 11.68 -16.02
C TRP A 27 -12.50 11.88 -14.97
N ARG A 28 -12.81 13.13 -14.59
CA ARG A 28 -13.91 13.47 -13.67
C ARG A 28 -15.28 13.59 -14.34
N GLN A 29 -15.34 13.73 -15.67
CA GLN A 29 -16.60 13.83 -16.43
C GLN A 29 -17.49 12.57 -16.32
N PRO A 30 -16.98 11.32 -16.39
CA PRO A 30 -17.83 10.13 -16.35
C PRO A 30 -18.26 9.68 -14.95
N LEU A 31 -17.74 10.25 -13.85
CA LEU A 31 -18.12 9.84 -12.50
C LEU A 31 -19.48 10.40 -12.12
N SER A 32 -20.45 9.52 -11.84
CA SER A 32 -21.74 9.92 -11.30
C SER A 32 -21.55 10.71 -9.99
N TYR A 33 -22.49 11.59 -9.67
CA TYR A 33 -22.50 12.28 -8.38
C TYR A 33 -22.49 11.28 -7.20
N SER A 34 -23.13 10.11 -7.36
CA SER A 34 -23.09 9.00 -6.41
C SER A 34 -21.67 8.49 -6.17
N ASP A 35 -20.94 8.20 -7.24
CA ASP A 35 -19.60 7.57 -7.17
C ASP A 35 -18.60 8.50 -6.49
N ARG A 36 -18.73 9.81 -6.72
CA ARG A 36 -17.92 10.84 -6.05
C ARG A 36 -18.21 10.92 -4.56
N ASN A 37 -19.48 10.87 -4.18
CA ASN A 37 -19.86 10.90 -2.77
C ASN A 37 -19.44 9.63 -2.04
N GLU A 38 -19.55 8.47 -2.69
CA GLU A 38 -19.06 7.20 -2.17
C GLU A 38 -17.55 7.21 -1.98
N GLN A 39 -16.79 7.62 -3.01
CA GLN A 39 -15.33 7.71 -2.92
C GLN A 39 -14.88 8.68 -1.82
N ARG A 40 -15.56 9.82 -1.68
CA ARG A 40 -15.31 10.79 -0.60
C ARG A 40 -15.70 10.22 0.77
N GLY A 41 -16.80 9.50 0.86
CA GLY A 41 -17.25 8.80 2.07
C GLY A 41 -16.23 7.75 2.53
N ASN A 42 -15.82 6.87 1.61
CA ASN A 42 -14.83 5.83 1.85
C ASN A 42 -13.48 6.42 2.27
N SER A 43 -13.05 7.52 1.62
CA SER A 43 -11.82 8.22 2.01
C SER A 43 -11.90 8.79 3.43
N ARG A 44 -13.05 9.34 3.83
CA ARG A 44 -13.28 9.84 5.19
C ARG A 44 -13.30 8.72 6.22
N LEU A 45 -14.00 7.62 5.94
CA LEU A 45 -14.04 6.43 6.81
C LEU A 45 -12.64 5.86 7.01
N ARG A 46 -11.85 5.74 5.94
CA ARG A 46 -10.45 5.30 6.02
C ARG A 46 -9.60 6.21 6.90
N MET A 47 -9.73 7.53 6.75
CA MET A 47 -9.01 8.49 7.60
C MET A 47 -9.42 8.39 9.08
N GLN A 48 -10.70 8.18 9.35
CA GLN A 48 -11.20 7.98 10.71
C GLN A 48 -10.67 6.68 11.31
N MET A 49 -10.72 5.57 10.57
CA MET A 49 -10.20 4.28 11.02
C MET A 49 -8.70 4.30 11.24
N ASN A 50 -7.93 4.95 10.36
CA ASN A 50 -6.49 5.17 10.57
C ASN A 50 -6.20 5.84 11.93
N ARG A 51 -6.99 6.87 12.30
CA ARG A 51 -6.80 7.59 13.58
C ARG A 51 -7.14 6.72 14.79
N ILE A 52 -8.23 5.97 14.71
CA ILE A 52 -8.64 5.07 15.81
C ILE A 52 -7.60 3.96 15.97
N ASN A 53 -7.15 3.37 14.86
CA ASN A 53 -6.16 2.30 14.87
C ASN A 53 -4.81 2.77 15.43
N GLN A 54 -4.39 4.03 15.20
CA GLN A 54 -3.18 4.58 15.81
C GLN A 54 -3.18 4.59 17.34
N LEU A 55 -4.36 4.55 17.97
CA LEU A 55 -4.49 4.48 19.43
C LEU A 55 -4.30 3.06 19.97
N VAL A 56 -4.42 2.05 19.10
CA VAL A 56 -4.27 0.64 19.49
C VAL A 56 -2.78 0.31 19.61
N LYS A 57 -2.34 -0.08 20.79
CA LYS A 57 -0.98 -0.61 20.99
C LYS A 57 -0.95 -2.08 20.59
N LEU A 58 -0.12 -2.41 19.59
CA LEU A 58 0.05 -3.79 19.13
C LEU A 58 1.22 -4.52 19.83
N ASP A 59 1.72 -4.00 20.95
CA ASP A 59 2.84 -4.59 21.67
C ASP A 59 2.44 -5.92 22.32
N ARG A 60 3.16 -6.99 21.97
CA ARG A 60 3.01 -8.34 22.55
C ARG A 60 1.65 -9.01 22.32
N ILE A 61 0.86 -8.55 21.35
CA ILE A 61 -0.45 -9.14 21.01
C ILE A 61 -0.43 -9.98 19.73
N ALA A 62 0.74 -10.45 19.29
CA ALA A 62 0.90 -11.18 18.02
C ALA A 62 -0.06 -12.38 17.85
N PHE A 63 -0.45 -13.02 18.95
CA PHE A 63 -1.37 -14.17 18.96
C PHE A 63 -2.79 -13.83 19.45
N GLN A 64 -3.09 -12.55 19.70
CA GLN A 64 -4.40 -12.10 20.18
C GLN A 64 -5.13 -11.33 19.08
N TYR A 65 -5.62 -12.07 18.09
CA TYR A 65 -6.37 -11.46 16.99
C TYR A 65 -7.69 -10.87 17.50
N ASN A 66 -7.92 -9.59 17.22
CA ASN A 66 -9.18 -8.90 17.47
C ASN A 66 -9.79 -8.43 16.15
N SER A 67 -10.93 -9.01 15.77
CA SER A 67 -11.65 -8.73 14.52
C SER A 67 -12.27 -7.34 14.43
N LYS A 68 -12.31 -6.57 15.53
CA LYS A 68 -12.78 -5.18 15.53
C LYS A 68 -11.73 -4.19 15.05
N ILE A 69 -10.48 -4.63 14.91
CA ILE A 69 -9.36 -3.78 14.47
C ILE A 69 -9.11 -4.03 12.99
N GLU A 70 -9.15 -2.97 12.20
CA GLU A 70 -8.80 -3.02 10.78
C GLU A 70 -7.27 -2.91 10.61
N TYR A 71 -6.57 -4.04 10.71
CA TYR A 71 -5.09 -4.07 10.68
C TYR A 71 -4.49 -3.54 9.38
N SER A 72 -5.22 -3.60 8.26
CA SER A 72 -4.77 -3.07 6.95
C SER A 72 -4.46 -1.57 6.98
N PHE A 73 -5.03 -0.86 7.95
CA PHE A 73 -4.90 0.58 8.15
C PHE A 73 -3.99 0.95 9.32
N HIS A 74 -3.48 -0.04 10.05
CA HIS A 74 -2.62 0.20 11.19
C HIS A 74 -1.17 0.49 10.73
N PRO A 75 -0.54 1.60 11.15
CA PRO A 75 0.78 1.99 10.64
C PRO A 75 1.91 1.00 10.99
N ALA A 76 1.78 0.25 12.09
CA ALA A 76 2.73 -0.80 12.47
C ALA A 76 2.54 -2.13 11.72
N VAL A 77 1.45 -2.28 10.95
CA VAL A 77 1.19 -3.50 10.17
C VAL A 77 1.46 -3.19 8.71
N VAL A 78 2.50 -3.81 8.17
CA VAL A 78 2.84 -3.69 6.75
C VAL A 78 2.65 -5.05 6.09
N VAL A 79 1.57 -5.19 5.33
CA VAL A 79 1.32 -6.35 4.48
C VAL A 79 1.87 -6.02 3.08
N GLU A 80 3.13 -6.36 2.85
CA GLU A 80 3.76 -6.18 1.53
C GLU A 80 3.40 -7.31 0.56
N SER A 81 3.68 -7.14 -0.73
CA SER A 81 3.53 -8.23 -1.71
C SER A 81 4.66 -9.26 -1.58
N MET A 82 4.34 -10.54 -1.81
CA MET A 82 5.32 -11.62 -1.91
C MET A 82 6.06 -11.53 -3.25
N ASN A 83 7.08 -10.68 -3.34
CA ASN A 83 7.81 -10.39 -4.57
C ASN A 83 9.30 -10.77 -4.49
N LYS A 84 9.74 -11.34 -3.37
CA LYS A 84 11.11 -11.82 -3.22
C LYS A 84 11.15 -13.31 -3.43
N VAL A 85 12.09 -13.78 -4.24
CA VAL A 85 12.35 -15.21 -4.39
C VAL A 85 13.27 -15.65 -3.25
N CYS A 86 12.87 -16.69 -2.52
CA CYS A 86 13.71 -17.32 -1.52
C CYS A 86 14.93 -17.95 -2.20
N THR A 87 16.12 -17.68 -1.68
CA THR A 87 17.37 -18.26 -2.20
C THR A 87 17.38 -19.78 -2.09
N ASN A 88 16.77 -20.31 -1.03
CA ASN A 88 16.86 -21.70 -0.62
C ASN A 88 15.81 -22.56 -1.32
N CYS A 89 14.52 -22.23 -1.17
CA CYS A 89 13.42 -23.03 -1.70
C CYS A 89 12.83 -22.51 -3.03
N LYS A 90 13.33 -21.39 -3.56
CA LYS A 90 12.81 -20.70 -4.77
C LYS A 90 11.35 -20.25 -4.69
N ALA A 91 10.68 -20.39 -3.55
CA ALA A 91 9.33 -19.86 -3.33
C ALA A 91 9.33 -18.33 -3.30
N LEU A 92 8.19 -17.71 -3.63
CA LEU A 92 7.96 -16.30 -3.34
C LEU A 92 7.79 -16.10 -1.83
N LYS A 93 8.34 -15.02 -1.31
CA LYS A 93 8.35 -14.65 0.10
C LYS A 93 8.18 -13.15 0.29
N PHE A 94 7.82 -12.74 1.50
CA PHE A 94 7.84 -11.32 1.85
C PHE A 94 9.28 -10.81 1.97
N LYS A 95 9.48 -9.51 1.72
CA LYS A 95 10.81 -8.90 1.81
C LYS A 95 11.41 -9.01 3.21
N ASN A 96 10.57 -8.82 4.23
CA ASN A 96 10.96 -8.84 5.65
C ASN A 96 10.51 -10.13 6.36
N GLU A 97 10.28 -11.21 5.60
CA GLU A 97 9.93 -12.50 6.17
C GLU A 97 11.09 -13.07 6.98
N ALA A 98 10.79 -13.66 8.15
CA ALA A 98 11.79 -14.36 8.94
C ALA A 98 12.42 -15.52 8.14
N PRO A 99 13.74 -15.74 8.23
CA PRO A 99 14.41 -16.83 7.53
C PRO A 99 13.73 -18.18 7.81
N GLY A 100 13.54 -18.98 6.77
CA GLY A 100 12.96 -20.32 6.87
C GLY A 100 11.43 -20.38 6.83
N MET A 101 10.70 -19.28 7.04
CA MET A 101 9.22 -19.30 7.07
C MET A 101 8.59 -19.83 5.76
N CYS A 102 9.10 -19.43 4.60
CA CYS A 102 8.70 -19.93 3.28
C CYS A 102 9.32 -21.29 2.90
N CYS A 103 10.17 -21.87 3.75
CA CYS A 103 10.80 -23.17 3.53
C CYS A 103 10.01 -24.24 4.29
N LEU A 104 9.96 -25.49 3.79
CA LEU A 104 9.23 -26.59 4.45
C LEU A 104 9.65 -26.67 5.93
N ASN A 105 8.73 -26.37 6.84
CA ASN A 105 8.94 -26.39 8.30
C ASN A 105 10.14 -25.57 8.81
N GLY A 106 10.48 -24.44 8.19
CA GLY A 106 11.65 -23.66 8.65
C GLY A 106 13.00 -24.20 8.18
N ASN A 107 13.05 -25.38 7.56
CA ASN A 107 14.30 -25.99 7.14
C ASN A 107 14.83 -25.31 5.88
N VAL A 108 15.98 -24.65 6.03
CA VAL A 108 16.70 -23.95 4.95
C VAL A 108 17.23 -24.89 3.86
N ASN A 109 17.12 -26.21 4.05
CA ASN A 109 17.49 -27.24 3.08
C ASN A 109 16.24 -27.82 2.42
N CYS A 110 15.52 -27.00 1.65
CA CYS A 110 14.53 -27.53 0.71
C CYS A 110 15.28 -28.11 -0.49
N HIS A 111 15.76 -29.35 -0.38
CA HIS A 111 16.14 -30.12 -1.56
C HIS A 111 14.87 -30.53 -2.30
N HIS A 112 14.86 -30.26 -3.60
CA HIS A 112 13.84 -30.70 -4.54
C HIS A 112 14.13 -32.14 -4.96
#